data_AF-A0A2G2N289-F1
#
_entry.id   AF-A0A2G2N289-F1
#
_cell.length_a   1.000
_cell.length_b   1.000
_cell.length_c   1.000
_cell.angle_alpha   90.00
_cell.angle_beta   90.00
_cell.angle_gamma   90.00
#
_symmetry.space_group_name_H-M   'P 1'
#
loop_
_entity.id
_entity.type
_entity.pdbx_description
1 polymer ?
#
loop_
_entity_poly.entity_id
_entity_poly.type
_entity_poly.pdbx_seq_one_letter_code
_entity_poly.pdbx_strand_id
1 'polypeptide(L)'
;MSLMSKLLTSTIAATVALSAAGQPDDKVLLKYVKRSVVKNPQVKVKGITILESKTDKRLPGWTILLTTMDLEYQKKEIHAPETMFVKDGLITGHLVDLKTGNDYRDEIKPSVPASYYDDEHLLFGNKDAKHKVLIFSDPQCPFCQDVVPAIYKAARENPTKIAVYYYHLPLLRIHPVSDILTRVMYVAQHEGKADVVEKLYSLKIDPKETDMTKILAAVKKHAGYTVTAEQINAKEVKDALKADEIAAGKMMVSGTPTIYIDGQWDKTREGYKDLTK
;
A
#
# COMPACT_ATOMS: atom_id res chain seq x y z
N MET A 1 -13.66 50.28 40.19
CA MET A 1 -14.22 50.20 38.82
C MET A 1 -13.09 49.89 37.85
N SER A 2 -13.43 49.15 36.79
CA SER A 2 -12.59 48.76 35.65
C SER A 2 -11.83 47.44 35.78
N LEU A 3 -12.50 46.40 35.28
CA LEU A 3 -11.97 45.10 34.91
C LEU A 3 -10.89 45.26 33.83
N MET A 4 -9.70 44.68 34.06
CA MET A 4 -8.76 44.43 32.97
C MET A 4 -8.94 42.99 32.48
N SER A 5 -9.41 42.93 31.24
CA SER A 5 -9.72 41.76 30.42
C SER A 5 -8.52 40.80 30.31
N LYS A 6 -8.70 39.56 30.79
CA LYS A 6 -7.87 38.43 30.37
C LYS A 6 -8.33 38.02 28.98
N LEU A 7 -7.64 38.47 27.94
CA LEU A 7 -7.73 37.87 26.62
C LEU A 7 -7.08 36.47 26.68
N LEU A 8 -7.90 35.47 26.97
CA LEU A 8 -7.64 34.11 26.56
C LEU A 8 -7.88 34.06 25.05
N THR A 9 -6.80 34.16 24.26
CA THR A 9 -6.80 33.72 22.87
C THR A 9 -7.01 32.21 22.86
N SER A 10 -8.28 31.81 22.88
CA SER A 10 -8.71 30.47 22.55
C SER A 10 -8.38 30.24 21.08
N THR A 11 -7.23 29.61 20.83
CA THR A 11 -6.93 28.99 19.54
C THR A 11 -7.98 27.92 19.31
N ILE A 12 -9.06 28.28 18.62
CA ILE A 12 -10.04 27.33 18.11
C ILE A 12 -9.27 26.54 17.05
N ALA A 13 -8.68 25.41 17.47
CA ALA A 13 -8.39 24.33 16.54
C ALA A 13 -9.74 23.90 15.98
N ALA A 14 -10.10 24.46 14.82
CA ALA A 14 -11.18 23.95 14.02
C ALA A 14 -10.76 22.56 13.55
N THR A 15 -10.94 21.55 14.42
CA THR A 15 -11.21 20.20 13.96
C THR A 15 -12.41 20.34 13.04
N VAL A 16 -12.14 20.36 11.74
CA VAL A 16 -13.16 20.13 10.73
C VAL A 16 -13.67 18.74 11.02
N ALA A 17 -14.70 18.65 11.85
CA ALA A 17 -15.58 17.51 11.83
C ALA A 17 -16.05 17.43 10.39
N LEU A 18 -15.59 16.43 9.63
CA LEU A 18 -16.20 16.10 8.36
C LEU A 18 -17.68 15.92 8.67
N SER A 19 -18.49 16.90 8.26
CA SER A 19 -19.92 16.81 8.40
C SER A 19 -20.36 15.55 7.67
N ALA A 20 -20.97 14.62 8.39
CA ALA A 20 -21.64 13.43 7.85
C ALA A 20 -22.71 13.76 6.78
N ALA A 21 -22.96 15.04 6.51
CA ALA A 21 -23.88 15.55 5.51
C ALA A 21 -23.50 15.26 4.04
N GLY A 22 -22.27 14.81 3.76
CA GLY A 22 -21.81 14.50 2.39
C GLY A 22 -21.60 13.01 2.08
N GLN A 23 -21.56 12.14 3.09
CA GLN A 23 -21.31 10.72 2.90
C GLN A 23 -22.65 10.00 2.64
N PRO A 24 -22.80 9.29 1.51
CA PRO A 24 -24.03 8.56 1.22
C PRO A 24 -24.24 7.44 2.25
N ASP A 25 -25.51 7.17 2.60
CA ASP A 25 -25.91 6.01 3.40
C ASP A 25 -25.39 4.71 2.75
N ASP A 26 -24.75 3.83 3.53
CA ASP A 26 -24.20 2.56 3.09
C ASP A 26 -25.21 1.71 2.29
N LYS A 27 -26.51 1.75 2.64
CA LYS A 27 -27.57 1.07 1.89
C LYS A 27 -27.78 1.67 0.51
N VAL A 28 -27.70 2.99 0.39
CA VAL A 28 -27.81 3.70 -0.89
C VAL A 28 -26.59 3.38 -1.76
N LEU A 29 -25.39 3.38 -1.16
CA LEU A 29 -24.15 3.03 -1.84
C LEU A 29 -24.16 1.57 -2.32
N LEU A 30 -24.56 0.63 -1.46
CA LEU A 30 -24.69 -0.78 -1.84
C LEU A 30 -25.70 -0.99 -2.98
N LYS A 31 -26.84 -0.27 -2.95
CA LYS A 31 -27.83 -0.31 -4.03
C LYS A 31 -27.26 0.24 -5.34
N TYR A 32 -26.49 1.33 -5.28
CA TYR A 32 -25.78 1.87 -6.43
C TYR A 32 -24.78 0.86 -7.00
N VAL A 33 -23.93 0.26 -6.16
CA VAL A 33 -22.94 -0.75 -6.60
C VAL A 33 -23.62 -1.93 -7.30
N LYS A 34 -24.68 -2.47 -6.69
CA LYS A 34 -25.46 -3.59 -7.26
C LYS A 34 -26.11 -3.26 -8.61
N ARG A 35 -26.52 -2.01 -8.82
CA ARG A 35 -27.27 -1.60 -10.02
C ARG A 35 -26.36 -1.12 -11.15
N SER A 36 -25.30 -0.38 -10.80
CA SER A 36 -24.59 0.48 -11.75
C SER A 36 -23.12 0.11 -11.93
N VAL A 37 -22.48 -0.46 -10.90
CA VAL A 37 -21.05 -0.81 -10.94
C VAL A 37 -20.89 -2.28 -11.34
N VAL A 38 -21.50 -3.19 -10.58
CA VAL A 38 -21.41 -4.63 -10.83
C VAL A 38 -22.53 -5.07 -11.77
N LYS A 39 -22.25 -5.05 -13.08
CA LYS A 39 -23.23 -5.40 -14.13
C LYS A 39 -23.27 -6.89 -14.48
N ASN A 40 -22.25 -7.66 -14.08
CA ASN A 40 -22.20 -9.09 -14.37
C ASN A 40 -23.17 -9.86 -13.44
N PRO A 41 -24.23 -10.50 -13.96
CA PRO A 41 -25.23 -11.19 -13.14
C PRO A 41 -24.67 -12.42 -12.39
N GLN A 42 -23.51 -12.93 -12.79
CA GLN A 42 -22.84 -14.04 -12.09
C GLN A 42 -22.09 -13.58 -10.83
N VAL A 43 -21.89 -12.27 -10.65
CA VAL A 43 -21.19 -11.70 -9.50
C VAL A 43 -22.21 -11.23 -8.48
N LYS A 44 -22.14 -11.76 -7.25
CA LYS A 44 -22.99 -11.30 -6.15
C LYS A 44 -22.26 -10.24 -5.34
N VAL A 45 -22.90 -9.09 -5.14
CA VAL A 45 -22.41 -8.05 -4.23
C VAL A 45 -22.89 -8.34 -2.81
N LYS A 46 -21.98 -8.72 -1.93
CA LYS A 46 -22.24 -9.02 -0.51
C LYS A 46 -22.28 -7.76 0.33
N GLY A 47 -21.36 -6.84 0.08
CA GLY A 47 -21.20 -5.62 0.85
C GLY A 47 -20.34 -4.59 0.14
N ILE A 48 -20.29 -3.40 0.74
CA ILE A 48 -19.32 -2.36 0.44
C ILE A 48 -18.86 -1.76 1.77
N THR A 49 -17.56 -1.60 1.91
CA THR A 49 -16.92 -0.99 3.08
C THR A 49 -16.22 0.28 2.66
N ILE A 50 -16.50 1.39 3.32
CA ILE A 50 -15.76 2.64 3.14
C ILE A 50 -14.51 2.55 4.01
N LEU A 51 -13.33 2.45 3.38
CA LEU A 51 -12.03 2.40 4.07
C LEU A 51 -11.65 3.78 4.60
N GLU A 52 -11.86 4.80 3.76
CA GLU A 52 -11.54 6.19 4.09
C GLU A 52 -12.40 7.14 3.25
N SER A 53 -12.77 8.28 3.84
CA SER A 53 -13.40 9.40 3.13
C SER A 53 -12.42 10.58 3.13
N LYS A 54 -12.17 11.15 1.95
CA LYS A 54 -11.21 12.24 1.74
C LYS A 54 -11.86 13.43 1.03
N THR A 55 -11.21 14.58 1.18
CA THR A 55 -11.39 15.74 0.30
C THR A 55 -10.06 16.05 -0.40
N ASP A 56 -10.12 16.65 -1.57
CA ASP A 56 -8.93 17.07 -2.32
C ASP A 56 -9.09 18.53 -2.76
N LYS A 57 -8.05 19.35 -2.57
CA LYS A 57 -8.06 20.78 -2.93
C LYS A 57 -8.30 21.01 -4.43
N ARG A 58 -7.90 20.04 -5.26
CA ARG A 58 -8.12 20.04 -6.72
C ARG A 58 -9.57 19.77 -7.09
N LEU A 59 -10.35 19.21 -6.17
CA LEU A 59 -11.74 18.79 -6.36
C LEU A 59 -12.69 19.46 -5.35
N PRO A 60 -12.82 20.80 -5.36
CA PRO A 60 -13.66 21.49 -4.38
C PRO A 60 -15.13 21.05 -4.43
N GLY A 61 -15.65 20.70 -3.26
CA GLY A 61 -17.02 20.22 -3.06
C GLY A 61 -17.25 18.75 -3.40
N TRP A 62 -16.22 18.01 -3.83
CA TRP A 62 -16.30 16.56 -3.99
C TRP A 62 -15.83 15.85 -2.73
N THR A 63 -16.56 14.82 -2.34
CA THR A 63 -16.13 13.82 -1.35
C THR A 63 -15.61 12.60 -2.09
N ILE A 64 -14.41 12.14 -1.74
CA ILE A 64 -13.79 10.95 -2.32
C ILE A 64 -13.98 9.81 -1.33
N LEU A 65 -14.69 8.76 -1.74
CA LEU A 65 -14.86 7.54 -0.97
C LEU A 65 -13.90 6.49 -1.50
N LEU A 66 -12.96 6.07 -0.66
CA LEU A 66 -12.06 4.97 -0.93
C LEU A 66 -12.69 3.73 -0.31
N THR A 67 -13.18 2.82 -1.15
CA THR A 67 -14.03 1.70 -0.72
C THR A 67 -13.47 0.35 -1.15
N THR A 68 -13.95 -0.70 -0.49
CA THR A 68 -13.78 -2.09 -0.93
C THR A 68 -15.15 -2.70 -1.11
N MET A 69 -15.40 -3.26 -2.29
CA MET A 69 -16.59 -4.05 -2.58
C MET A 69 -16.33 -5.52 -2.24
N ASP A 70 -17.22 -6.11 -1.46
CA ASP A 70 -17.18 -7.53 -1.13
C ASP A 70 -18.03 -8.29 -2.14
N LEU A 71 -17.39 -9.03 -3.03
CA LEU A 71 -17.99 -9.71 -4.15
C LEU A 71 -17.83 -11.23 -4.02
N GLU A 72 -18.81 -11.98 -4.53
CA GLU A 72 -18.71 -13.44 -4.70
C GLU A 72 -18.85 -13.76 -6.19
N TYR A 73 -17.85 -14.44 -6.76
CA TYR A 73 -17.88 -14.95 -8.12
C TYR A 73 -17.40 -16.40 -8.13
N GLN A 74 -18.19 -17.32 -8.70
CA GLN A 74 -17.87 -18.76 -8.73
C GLN A 74 -17.50 -19.34 -7.34
N LYS A 75 -18.23 -18.94 -6.29
CA LYS A 75 -17.99 -19.31 -4.88
C LYS A 75 -16.65 -18.83 -4.30
N LYS A 76 -15.93 -17.94 -5.00
CA LYS A 76 -14.74 -17.26 -4.48
C LYS A 76 -15.12 -15.87 -4.02
N GLU A 77 -14.64 -15.51 -2.83
CA GLU A 77 -14.74 -14.14 -2.32
C GLU A 77 -13.66 -13.27 -2.98
N ILE A 78 -14.06 -12.06 -3.37
CA ILE A 78 -13.22 -11.08 -4.04
C ILE A 78 -13.45 -9.74 -3.34
N HIS A 79 -12.38 -9.14 -2.84
CA HIS A 79 -12.38 -7.80 -2.31
C HIS A 79 -11.86 -6.85 -3.40
N ALA A 80 -12.75 -6.10 -4.03
CA ALA A 80 -12.42 -5.22 -5.14
C ALA A 80 -12.38 -3.75 -4.66
N PRO A 81 -11.21 -3.10 -4.64
CA PRO A 81 -11.14 -1.68 -4.30
C PRO A 81 -11.85 -0.84 -5.37
N GLU A 82 -12.56 0.20 -4.94
CA GLU A 82 -13.25 1.14 -5.81
C GLU A 82 -13.18 2.54 -5.20
N THR A 83 -12.82 3.53 -6.02
CA THR A 83 -12.86 4.94 -5.62
C THR A 83 -14.10 5.58 -6.21
N MET A 84 -14.89 6.26 -5.38
CA MET A 84 -16.09 6.94 -5.82
C MET A 84 -16.04 8.42 -5.44
N PHE A 85 -16.40 9.27 -6.39
CA PHE A 85 -16.47 10.71 -6.20
C PHE A 85 -17.94 11.10 -6.05
N VAL A 86 -18.29 11.73 -4.94
CA VAL A 86 -19.66 12.11 -4.58
C VAL A 86 -19.76 13.63 -4.45
N LYS A 87 -20.78 14.22 -5.07
CA LYS A 87 -21.10 15.64 -4.94
C LYS A 87 -22.58 15.88 -5.23
N ASP A 88 -23.27 16.57 -4.33
CA ASP A 88 -24.68 17.01 -4.52
C ASP A 88 -25.63 15.88 -4.95
N GLY A 89 -25.46 14.67 -4.39
CA GLY A 89 -26.24 13.48 -4.73
C GLY A 89 -25.83 12.77 -6.03
N LEU A 90 -24.84 13.29 -6.76
CA LEU A 90 -24.21 12.66 -7.91
C LEU A 90 -23.04 11.80 -7.46
N ILE A 91 -22.79 10.71 -8.20
CA ILE A 91 -21.68 9.80 -7.97
C ILE A 91 -21.05 9.36 -9.30
N THR A 92 -19.72 9.31 -9.32
CA THR A 92 -18.96 8.75 -10.45
C THR A 92 -17.76 7.95 -9.93
N GLY A 93 -17.39 6.86 -10.62
CA GLY A 93 -16.16 6.10 -10.36
C GLY A 93 -14.95 6.63 -11.13
N HIS A 94 -15.20 7.56 -12.06
CA HIS A 94 -14.19 8.18 -12.92
C HIS A 94 -14.38 9.69 -12.89
N LEU A 95 -13.32 10.40 -12.50
CA LEU A 95 -13.30 11.84 -12.52
C LEU A 95 -12.01 12.26 -13.21
N VAL A 96 -12.12 12.62 -14.48
CA VAL A 96 -10.96 12.88 -15.33
C VAL A 96 -10.73 14.38 -15.44
N ASP A 97 -9.49 14.80 -15.19
CA ASP A 97 -9.06 16.17 -15.45
C ASP A 97 -8.99 16.41 -16.97
N LEU A 98 -9.80 17.35 -17.45
CA LEU A 98 -9.93 17.62 -18.89
C LEU A 98 -8.63 18.06 -19.56
N LYS A 99 -7.72 18.70 -18.82
CA LYS A 99 -6.49 19.26 -19.38
C LYS A 99 -5.38 18.23 -19.49
N THR A 100 -5.24 17.39 -18.48
CA THR A 100 -4.16 16.40 -18.37
C THR A 100 -4.58 15.02 -18.85
N GLY A 101 -5.88 14.73 -18.88
CA GLY A 101 -6.41 13.40 -19.15
C GLY A 101 -6.25 12.43 -17.98
N ASN A 102 -5.71 12.88 -16.84
CA ASN A 102 -5.50 12.04 -15.67
C ASN A 102 -6.83 11.79 -14.96
N ASP A 103 -7.09 10.53 -14.61
CA ASP A 103 -8.19 10.16 -13.74
C ASP A 103 -7.77 10.35 -12.28
N TYR A 104 -8.53 11.13 -11.52
CA TYR A 104 -8.25 11.37 -10.11
C TYR A 104 -8.28 10.09 -9.27
N ARG A 105 -8.93 9.02 -9.75
CA ARG A 105 -8.89 7.70 -9.12
C ARG A 105 -7.47 7.15 -9.01
N ASP A 106 -6.63 7.41 -10.02
CA ASP A 106 -5.26 6.89 -10.06
C ASP A 106 -4.28 7.84 -9.34
N GLU A 107 -4.78 8.99 -8.90
CA GLU A 107 -4.05 10.09 -8.26
C GLU A 107 -4.28 10.19 -6.75
N ILE A 108 -5.15 9.34 -6.19
CA ILE A 108 -5.55 9.36 -4.79
C ILE A 108 -5.49 7.92 -4.27
N LYS A 109 -4.82 7.72 -3.12
CA LYS A 109 -4.75 6.44 -2.42
C LYS A 109 -5.14 6.59 -0.95
N PRO A 110 -5.55 5.50 -0.28
CA PRO A 110 -5.76 5.51 1.16
C PRO A 110 -4.53 5.95 1.92
N SER A 111 -4.73 6.56 3.09
CA SER A 111 -3.67 6.79 4.06
C SER A 111 -3.33 5.47 4.77
N VAL A 112 -2.07 5.24 5.11
CA VAL A 112 -1.67 4.00 5.78
C VAL A 112 -2.20 3.98 7.22
N PRO A 113 -2.97 2.96 7.63
CA PRO A 113 -3.41 2.83 9.02
C PRO A 113 -2.22 2.47 9.93
N ALA A 114 -2.27 2.90 11.19
CA ALA A 114 -1.18 2.64 12.15
C ALA A 114 -0.84 1.15 12.31
N SER A 115 -1.82 0.26 12.09
CA SER A 115 -1.66 -1.19 12.16
C SER A 115 -0.78 -1.78 11.06
N TYR A 116 -0.40 -1.01 10.03
CA TYR A 116 0.52 -1.47 8.96
C TYR A 116 1.98 -1.10 9.27
N TYR A 117 2.22 -0.54 10.46
CA TYR A 117 3.57 -0.24 10.95
C TYR A 117 3.91 -1.19 12.11
N ASP A 118 3.74 -2.49 11.87
CA ASP A 118 4.00 -3.57 12.83
C ASP A 118 5.44 -4.11 12.76
N ASP A 119 5.84 -4.84 13.80
CA ASP A 119 7.20 -5.39 13.93
C ASP A 119 7.49 -6.50 12.90
N GLU A 120 6.47 -7.15 12.31
CA GLU A 120 6.67 -8.20 11.29
C GLU A 120 7.14 -7.59 9.97
N HIS A 121 6.65 -6.40 9.62
CA HIS A 121 7.03 -5.71 8.37
C HIS A 121 8.26 -4.80 8.54
N LEU A 122 8.74 -4.54 9.75
CA LEU A 122 9.91 -3.70 9.97
C LEU A 122 11.19 -4.36 9.42
N LEU A 123 11.78 -3.75 8.38
CA LEU A 123 12.95 -4.28 7.68
C LEU A 123 14.24 -3.50 7.99
N PHE A 124 14.17 -2.16 8.07
CA PHE A 124 15.32 -1.31 8.39
C PHE A 124 14.94 -0.20 9.36
N GLY A 125 15.94 0.26 10.13
CA GLY A 125 15.77 1.34 11.12
C GLY A 125 15.08 0.87 12.40
N ASN A 126 14.81 1.81 13.29
CA ASN A 126 14.20 1.54 14.59
C ASN A 126 12.69 1.76 14.50
N LYS A 127 11.86 0.92 15.11
CA LYS A 127 10.40 1.11 15.13
C LYS A 127 9.93 2.46 15.70
N ASP A 128 10.76 3.04 16.57
CA ASP A 128 10.54 4.35 17.21
C ASP A 128 11.17 5.51 16.41
N ALA A 129 11.60 5.26 15.17
CA ALA A 129 12.15 6.29 14.32
C ALA A 129 11.12 7.40 14.04
N LYS A 130 11.62 8.63 13.88
CA LYS A 130 10.78 9.82 13.67
C LYS A 130 9.83 9.69 12.47
N HIS A 131 10.30 9.08 11.39
CA HIS A 131 9.57 8.92 10.14
C HIS A 131 9.42 7.45 9.77
N LYS A 132 8.25 7.08 9.27
CA LYS A 132 7.93 5.72 8.83
C LYS A 132 7.71 5.69 7.33
N VAL A 133 8.47 4.84 6.65
CA VAL A 133 8.39 4.62 5.22
C VAL A 133 7.82 3.23 4.97
N LEU A 134 6.64 3.14 4.36
CA LEU A 134 6.05 1.86 3.97
C LEU A 134 6.25 1.65 2.47
N ILE A 135 6.69 0.46 2.08
CA ILE A 135 6.97 0.13 0.68
C ILE A 135 6.23 -1.15 0.29
N PHE A 136 5.38 -1.07 -0.75
CA PHE A 136 4.92 -2.24 -1.50
C PHE A 136 5.83 -2.44 -2.71
N SER A 137 6.48 -3.59 -2.81
CA SER A 137 7.52 -3.79 -3.83
C SER A 137 7.69 -5.24 -4.33
N ASP A 138 8.23 -5.34 -5.53
CA ASP A 138 8.62 -6.56 -6.22
C ASP A 138 10.14 -6.50 -6.51
N PRO A 139 10.96 -7.46 -6.04
CA PRO A 139 12.41 -7.45 -6.27
C PRO A 139 12.83 -7.53 -7.74
N GLN A 140 11.93 -7.91 -8.65
CA GLN A 140 12.20 -8.02 -10.08
C GLN A 140 11.62 -6.87 -10.91
N CYS A 141 10.85 -5.98 -10.29
CA CYS A 141 10.36 -4.79 -10.97
C CYS A 141 11.52 -3.79 -11.19
N PRO A 142 11.83 -3.38 -12.43
CA PRO A 142 12.95 -2.47 -12.71
C PRO A 142 12.89 -1.17 -11.89
N PHE A 143 11.71 -0.55 -11.80
CA PHE A 143 11.53 0.66 -10.99
C PHE A 143 11.77 0.45 -9.50
N CYS A 144 11.52 -0.76 -8.99
CA CYS A 144 11.83 -1.08 -7.60
C CYS A 144 13.33 -1.26 -7.40
N GLN A 145 14.02 -1.89 -8.35
CA GLN A 145 15.49 -2.03 -8.34
C GLN A 145 16.20 -0.68 -8.34
N ASP A 146 15.62 0.34 -8.99
CA ASP A 146 16.19 1.68 -9.04
C ASP A 146 16.03 2.45 -7.72
N VAL A 147 14.89 2.31 -7.03
CA VAL A 147 14.51 3.20 -5.92
C VAL A 147 14.67 2.55 -4.54
N VAL A 148 14.21 1.30 -4.38
CA VAL A 148 14.07 0.68 -3.06
C VAL A 148 15.41 0.48 -2.34
N PRO A 149 16.50 0.04 -3.01
CA PRO A 149 17.82 -0.04 -2.37
C PRO A 149 18.33 1.29 -1.82
N ALA A 150 17.99 2.42 -2.47
CA ALA A 150 18.37 3.74 -1.98
C ALA A 150 17.62 4.12 -0.70
N ILE A 151 16.34 3.75 -0.59
CA ILE A 151 15.54 3.92 0.64
C ILE A 151 16.11 3.07 1.78
N TYR A 152 16.46 1.81 1.50
CA TYR A 152 17.10 0.92 2.48
C TYR A 152 18.41 1.52 3.00
N LYS A 153 19.26 2.01 2.09
CA LYS A 153 20.50 2.70 2.45
C LYS A 153 20.24 3.91 3.35
N ALA A 154 19.27 4.75 2.99
CA ALA A 154 18.91 5.93 3.78
C ALA A 154 18.47 5.57 5.21
N ALA A 155 17.65 4.52 5.36
CA ALA A 155 17.19 4.04 6.66
C ALA A 155 18.30 3.40 7.49
N ARG A 156 19.15 2.57 6.87
CA ARG A 156 20.32 1.98 7.52
C ARG A 156 21.31 3.03 8.00
N GLU A 157 21.52 4.09 7.22
CA GLU A 157 22.41 5.20 7.60
C GLU A 157 21.78 6.15 8.64
N ASN A 158 20.45 6.12 8.80
CA ASN A 158 19.71 7.02 9.70
C ASN A 158 18.63 6.26 10.52
N PRO A 159 19.00 5.24 11.32
CA PRO A 159 18.04 4.31 11.91
C PRO A 159 17.10 4.93 12.96
N THR A 160 17.47 6.09 13.54
CA THR A 160 16.61 6.86 14.45
C THR A 160 15.69 7.85 13.74
N LYS A 161 15.98 8.19 12.48
CA LYS A 161 15.16 9.09 11.68
C LYS A 161 14.15 8.33 10.82
N ILE A 162 14.53 7.19 10.25
CA ILE A 162 13.72 6.46 9.27
C ILE A 162 13.57 5.00 9.69
N ALA A 163 12.33 4.53 9.75
CA ALA A 163 11.96 3.12 9.79
C ALA A 163 11.37 2.71 8.44
N VAL A 164 11.80 1.57 7.89
CA VAL A 164 11.25 1.01 6.65
C VAL A 164 10.42 -0.22 6.97
N TYR A 165 9.16 -0.17 6.57
CA TYR A 165 8.20 -1.27 6.65
C TYR A 165 7.98 -1.81 5.23
N TYR A 166 8.25 -3.09 5.04
CA TYR A 166 8.30 -3.71 3.72
C TYR A 166 7.16 -4.71 3.53
N TYR A 167 6.38 -4.52 2.47
CA TYR A 167 5.29 -5.40 2.05
C TYR A 167 5.61 -6.03 0.70
N HIS A 168 5.55 -7.35 0.62
CA HIS A 168 5.80 -8.11 -0.59
C HIS A 168 4.63 -8.00 -1.57
N LEU A 169 4.89 -7.52 -2.78
CA LEU A 169 3.87 -7.46 -3.83
C LEU A 169 4.43 -7.99 -5.16
N PRO A 170 4.67 -9.31 -5.28
CA PRO A 170 5.24 -9.89 -6.48
C PRO A 170 4.28 -9.78 -7.67
N LEU A 171 4.72 -9.20 -8.79
CA LEU A 171 3.90 -9.00 -9.98
C LEU A 171 3.90 -10.25 -10.86
N LEU A 172 3.29 -11.33 -10.37
CA LEU A 172 3.40 -12.70 -10.92
C LEU A 172 3.06 -12.87 -12.40
N ARG A 173 2.28 -11.97 -13.00
CA ARG A 173 1.99 -12.00 -14.44
C ARG A 173 3.20 -11.65 -15.30
N ILE A 174 4.09 -10.82 -14.78
CA ILE A 174 5.25 -10.27 -15.51
C ILE A 174 6.54 -10.87 -14.95
N HIS A 175 6.64 -11.04 -13.63
CA HIS A 175 7.78 -11.65 -12.95
C HIS A 175 7.36 -12.87 -12.09
N PRO A 176 6.99 -14.01 -12.70
CA PRO A 176 6.71 -15.26 -11.96
C PRO A 176 7.79 -15.65 -10.94
N VAL A 177 9.06 -15.38 -11.23
CA VAL A 177 10.19 -15.68 -10.33
C VAL A 177 10.05 -14.99 -8.97
N SER A 178 9.37 -13.84 -8.92
CA SER A 178 9.16 -13.07 -7.71
C SER A 178 8.33 -13.82 -6.67
N ASP A 179 7.51 -14.81 -7.05
CA ASP A 179 6.82 -15.68 -6.09
C ASP A 179 7.79 -16.38 -5.14
N ILE A 180 8.88 -16.93 -5.67
CA ILE A 180 9.87 -17.65 -4.86
C ILE A 180 10.79 -16.65 -4.17
N LEU A 181 11.18 -15.57 -4.86
CA LEU A 181 12.07 -14.57 -4.26
C LEU A 181 11.45 -13.85 -3.06
N THR A 182 10.18 -13.47 -3.11
CA THR A 182 9.54 -12.82 -1.96
C THR A 182 9.39 -13.76 -0.77
N ARG A 183 9.15 -15.05 -1.00
CA ARG A 183 9.14 -16.07 0.07
C ARG A 183 10.52 -16.28 0.68
N VAL A 184 11.59 -16.26 -0.13
CA VAL A 184 12.97 -16.24 0.37
C VAL A 184 13.25 -14.98 1.18
N MET A 185 12.83 -13.81 0.69
CA MET A 185 13.01 -12.53 1.38
C MET A 185 12.29 -12.50 2.73
N TYR A 186 11.07 -13.04 2.80
CA TYR A 186 10.33 -13.17 4.06
C TYR A 186 11.12 -13.99 5.08
N VAL A 187 11.59 -15.19 4.70
CA VAL A 187 12.40 -16.02 5.61
C VAL A 187 13.68 -15.28 6.04
N ALA A 188 14.35 -14.61 5.11
CA ALA A 188 15.55 -13.82 5.43
C ALA A 188 15.26 -12.68 6.41
N GLN A 189 14.16 -11.94 6.22
CA GLN A 189 13.73 -10.85 7.11
C GLN A 189 13.48 -11.38 8.53
N HIS A 190 12.74 -12.47 8.67
CA HIS A 190 12.45 -13.08 9.98
C HIS A 190 13.67 -13.73 10.64
N GLU A 191 14.72 -14.04 9.88
CA GLU A 191 16.03 -14.44 10.41
C GLU A 191 16.97 -13.25 10.73
N GLY A 192 16.50 -12.00 10.58
CA GLY A 192 17.29 -10.80 10.81
C GLY A 192 18.32 -10.50 9.71
N LYS A 193 18.19 -11.13 8.53
CA LYS A 193 19.11 -11.01 7.39
C LYS A 193 18.61 -9.99 6.37
N ALA A 194 18.42 -8.75 6.83
CA ALA A 194 17.95 -7.65 5.97
C ALA A 194 18.91 -7.35 4.79
N ASP A 195 20.20 -7.67 4.92
CA ASP A 195 21.18 -7.55 3.84
C ASP A 195 20.90 -8.51 2.67
N VAL A 196 20.36 -9.70 2.95
CA VAL A 196 19.93 -10.65 1.92
C VAL A 196 18.74 -10.06 1.15
N VAL A 197 17.77 -9.49 1.85
CA VAL A 197 16.60 -8.84 1.25
C VAL A 197 17.02 -7.73 0.28
N GLU A 198 17.97 -6.88 0.68
CA GLU A 198 18.55 -5.85 -0.19
C GLU A 198 19.30 -6.43 -1.39
N LYS A 199 20.16 -7.44 -1.18
CA LYS A 199 20.94 -8.07 -2.27
C LYS A 199 20.04 -8.64 -3.37
N LEU A 200 18.86 -9.16 -3.03
CA LEU A 200 17.94 -9.77 -4.01
C LEU A 200 17.39 -8.78 -5.05
N TYR A 201 17.43 -7.47 -4.79
CA TYR A 201 17.10 -6.46 -5.80
C TYR A 201 18.11 -6.38 -6.95
N SER A 202 19.34 -6.86 -6.74
CA SER A 202 20.39 -6.88 -7.76
C SER A 202 20.56 -8.27 -8.40
N LEU A 203 19.78 -9.28 -7.97
CA LEU A 203 19.84 -10.62 -8.52
C LEU A 203 19.43 -10.60 -9.99
N LYS A 204 20.33 -11.03 -10.87
CA LYS A 204 20.05 -11.21 -12.29
C LYS A 204 19.57 -12.65 -12.52
N ILE A 205 18.29 -12.78 -12.82
CA ILE A 205 17.61 -14.04 -13.14
C ILE A 205 16.54 -13.77 -14.21
N ASP A 206 16.16 -14.78 -14.99
CA ASP A 206 15.04 -14.65 -15.91
C ASP A 206 13.76 -14.37 -15.09
N PRO A 207 13.04 -13.26 -15.34
CA PRO A 207 11.80 -12.95 -14.61
C PRO A 207 10.73 -14.04 -14.72
N LYS A 208 10.78 -14.87 -15.77
CA LYS A 208 9.85 -15.97 -16.01
C LYS A 208 10.29 -17.31 -15.41
N GLU A 209 11.47 -17.39 -14.80
CA GLU A 209 11.93 -18.62 -14.17
C GLU A 209 10.97 -19.01 -13.02
N THR A 210 10.63 -20.29 -12.94
CA THR A 210 9.71 -20.85 -11.94
C THR A 210 10.26 -22.11 -11.27
N ASP A 211 11.39 -22.64 -11.74
CA ASP A 211 12.09 -23.76 -11.13
C ASP A 211 12.72 -23.32 -9.80
N MET A 212 12.14 -23.80 -8.70
CA MET A 212 12.59 -23.50 -7.35
C MET A 212 14.04 -23.88 -7.10
N THR A 213 14.51 -24.99 -7.64
CA THR A 213 15.90 -25.43 -7.42
C THR A 213 16.88 -24.46 -8.05
N LYS A 214 16.59 -24.02 -9.29
CA LYS A 214 17.42 -23.01 -9.98
C LYS A 214 17.39 -21.67 -9.26
N ILE A 215 16.22 -21.23 -8.81
CA ILE A 215 16.06 -19.94 -8.13
C ILE A 215 16.82 -19.95 -6.80
N LEU A 216 16.68 -21.00 -5.99
CA LEU A 216 17.42 -21.14 -4.73
C LEU A 216 18.93 -21.25 -4.95
N ALA A 217 19.37 -21.93 -6.01
CA ALA A 217 20.79 -21.96 -6.38
C ALA A 217 21.31 -20.56 -6.78
N ALA A 218 20.52 -19.77 -7.52
CA ALA A 218 20.85 -18.40 -7.88
C ALA A 218 20.93 -17.48 -6.67
N VAL A 219 19.96 -17.58 -5.74
CA VAL A 219 19.97 -16.88 -4.45
C VAL A 219 21.24 -17.21 -3.66
N LYS A 220 21.58 -18.49 -3.53
CA LYS A 220 22.78 -18.94 -2.82
C LYS A 220 24.04 -18.36 -3.43
N LYS A 221 24.17 -18.39 -4.76
CA LYS A 221 25.33 -17.85 -5.48
C LYS A 221 25.45 -16.33 -5.32
N HIS A 222 24.34 -15.61 -5.37
CA HIS A 222 24.31 -14.15 -5.37
C HIS A 222 24.40 -13.53 -3.97
N ALA A 223 23.61 -14.04 -3.03
CA ALA A 223 23.48 -13.48 -1.69
C ALA A 223 24.22 -14.27 -0.61
N GLY A 224 24.78 -15.44 -0.93
CA GLY A 224 25.38 -16.33 0.07
C GLY A 224 24.36 -16.96 1.01
N TYR A 225 23.07 -16.90 0.66
CA TYR A 225 21.97 -17.31 1.52
C TYR A 225 21.34 -18.62 1.05
N THR A 226 21.11 -19.54 1.98
CA THR A 226 20.50 -20.84 1.69
C THR A 226 19.25 -21.00 2.53
N VAL A 227 18.16 -21.39 1.89
CA VAL A 227 16.89 -21.82 2.51
C VAL A 227 16.41 -23.10 1.86
N THR A 228 15.64 -23.90 2.60
CA THR A 228 15.04 -25.11 2.06
C THR A 228 13.68 -24.84 1.44
N ALA A 229 13.20 -25.77 0.61
CA ALA A 229 11.86 -25.71 0.06
C ALA A 229 10.81 -25.72 1.18
N GLU A 230 11.04 -26.45 2.25
CA GLU A 230 10.13 -26.54 3.40
C GLU A 230 9.99 -25.17 4.08
N GLN A 231 11.10 -24.46 4.33
CA GLN A 231 11.07 -23.13 4.95
C GLN A 231 10.23 -22.14 4.12
N ILE A 232 10.49 -22.03 2.81
CA ILE A 232 9.78 -21.06 1.96
C ILE A 232 8.37 -21.50 1.54
N ASN A 233 7.98 -22.76 1.80
CA ASN A 233 6.63 -23.26 1.54
C ASN A 233 5.80 -23.44 2.81
N ALA A 234 6.36 -23.10 3.97
CA ALA A 234 5.69 -23.18 5.25
C ALA A 234 4.41 -22.32 5.26
N LYS A 235 3.47 -22.70 6.12
CA LYS A 235 2.13 -22.11 6.11
C LYS A 235 2.18 -20.63 6.43
N GLU A 236 2.97 -20.26 7.43
CA GLU A 236 3.21 -18.89 7.87
C GLU A 236 3.74 -18.00 6.75
N VAL A 237 4.64 -18.50 5.91
CA VAL A 237 5.18 -17.74 4.76
C VAL A 237 4.05 -17.46 3.77
N LYS A 238 3.29 -18.49 3.39
CA LYS A 238 2.17 -18.32 2.43
C LYS A 238 1.09 -17.40 2.97
N ASP A 239 0.78 -17.50 4.26
CA ASP A 239 -0.21 -16.66 4.91
C ASP A 239 0.25 -15.19 4.96
N ALA A 240 1.53 -14.94 5.27
CA ALA A 240 2.10 -13.59 5.28
C ALA A 240 2.08 -12.95 3.89
N LEU A 241 2.54 -13.67 2.85
CA LEU A 241 2.49 -13.17 1.47
C LEU A 241 1.03 -12.90 1.02
N LYS A 242 0.07 -13.70 1.49
CA LYS A 242 -1.35 -13.46 1.23
C LYS A 242 -1.87 -12.24 1.99
N ALA A 243 -1.43 -12.02 3.22
CA ALA A 243 -1.77 -10.85 4.00
C ALA A 243 -1.26 -9.57 3.33
N ASP A 244 -0.04 -9.58 2.79
CA ASP A 244 0.54 -8.46 2.04
C ASP A 244 -0.25 -8.14 0.78
N GLU A 245 -0.66 -9.16 0.03
CA GLU A 245 -1.52 -9.01 -1.16
C GLU A 245 -2.86 -8.34 -0.78
N ILE A 246 -3.46 -8.76 0.33
CA ILE A 246 -4.71 -8.17 0.84
C ILE A 246 -4.49 -6.73 1.30
N ALA A 247 -3.38 -6.45 1.99
CA ALA A 247 -2.99 -5.10 2.42
C ALA A 247 -2.80 -4.17 1.21
N ALA A 248 -2.10 -4.64 0.17
CA ALA A 248 -1.92 -3.91 -1.08
C ALA A 248 -3.28 -3.60 -1.76
N GLY A 249 -4.20 -4.57 -1.78
CA GLY A 249 -5.55 -4.38 -2.30
C GLY A 249 -6.34 -3.32 -1.54
N LYS A 250 -6.33 -3.36 -0.20
CA LYS A 250 -6.97 -2.35 0.66
C LYS A 250 -6.35 -0.96 0.49
N MET A 251 -5.04 -0.90 0.28
CA MET A 251 -4.31 0.34 0.00
C MET A 251 -4.40 0.77 -1.47
N MET A 252 -5.23 0.10 -2.29
CA MET A 252 -5.44 0.41 -3.70
C MET A 252 -4.13 0.47 -4.49
N VAL A 253 -3.18 -0.39 -4.15
CA VAL A 253 -1.87 -0.48 -4.82
C VAL A 253 -2.06 -1.21 -6.14
N SER A 254 -1.79 -0.52 -7.24
CA SER A 254 -1.93 -1.03 -8.61
C SER A 254 -0.59 -1.32 -9.29
N GLY A 255 0.53 -1.07 -8.61
CA GLY A 255 1.86 -1.30 -9.15
C GLY A 255 2.97 -1.05 -8.13
N THR A 256 4.19 -1.43 -8.51
CA THR A 256 5.38 -1.30 -7.67
C THR A 256 6.46 -0.42 -8.34
N PRO A 257 7.26 0.33 -7.57
CA PRO A 257 7.12 0.52 -6.14
C PRO A 257 5.96 1.50 -5.85
N THR A 258 5.23 1.22 -4.78
CA THR A 258 4.34 2.19 -4.14
C THR A 258 4.88 2.49 -2.75
N ILE A 259 5.18 3.76 -2.48
CA ILE A 259 5.88 4.21 -1.28
C ILE A 259 4.98 5.17 -0.52
N TYR A 260 4.93 5.03 0.80
CA TYR A 260 4.26 5.96 1.70
C TYR A 260 5.26 6.50 2.70
N ILE A 261 5.12 7.78 3.07
CA ILE A 261 5.90 8.44 4.11
C ILE A 261 4.92 9.00 5.13
N ASP A 262 5.06 8.61 6.39
CA ASP A 262 4.20 9.03 7.51
C ASP A 262 2.71 8.90 7.20
N GLY A 263 2.36 7.78 6.56
CA GLY A 263 1.00 7.40 6.16
C GLY A 263 0.48 8.03 4.89
N GLN A 264 1.23 8.92 4.24
CA GLN A 264 0.81 9.59 3.00
C GLN A 264 1.53 9.02 1.79
N TRP A 265 0.81 8.84 0.68
CA TRP A 265 1.38 8.30 -0.55
C TRP A 265 2.41 9.26 -1.14
N ASP A 266 3.65 8.80 -1.27
CA ASP A 266 4.70 9.52 -1.98
C ASP A 266 4.68 9.11 -3.46
N LYS A 267 3.95 9.89 -4.26
CA LYS A 267 3.87 9.70 -5.71
C LYS A 267 5.23 9.90 -6.41
N THR A 268 6.10 10.74 -5.86
CA THR A 268 7.41 11.03 -6.46
C THR A 268 8.41 9.91 -6.23
N ARG A 269 8.21 9.14 -5.15
CA ARG A 269 9.10 8.07 -4.67
C ARG A 269 10.45 8.59 -4.16
N GLU A 270 10.54 9.90 -3.95
CA GLU A 270 11.78 10.61 -3.63
C GLU A 270 11.72 11.38 -2.31
N GLY A 271 10.55 11.41 -1.64
CA GLY A 271 10.37 12.16 -0.40
C GLY A 271 11.27 11.68 0.74
N TYR A 272 11.76 10.44 0.68
CA TYR A 272 12.72 9.91 1.66
C TYR A 272 14.04 10.70 1.71
N LYS A 273 14.42 11.37 0.61
CA LYS A 273 15.62 12.21 0.53
C LYS A 273 15.56 13.43 1.44
N ASP A 274 14.36 13.88 1.80
CA ASP A 274 14.17 15.02 2.70
C ASP A 274 14.16 14.62 4.17
N LEU A 275 14.01 13.33 4.47
CA LEU A 275 13.96 12.80 5.84
C LEU A 275 15.34 12.71 6.52
N THR A 276 16.41 12.68 5.73
CA THR A 276 17.78 12.55 6.22
C THR A 276 18.45 13.90 6.47
N LYS A 277 17.87 14.99 5.96
CA LYS A 277 18.35 16.36 6.16
C LYS A 277 18.29 16.81 7.62
#